data_AF-A0A0P4URR0-F1
#
_entry.id   AF-A0A0P4URR0-F1
#
_cell.length_a   1.000
_cell.length_b   1.000
_cell.length_c   1.000
_cell.angle_alpha   90.00
_cell.angle_beta   90.00
_cell.angle_gamma   90.00
#
_symmetry.space_group_name_H-M   'P 1'
#
loop_
_entity.id
_entity.type
_entity.pdbx_description
1 polymer ?
#
loop_
_entity_poly.entity_id
_entity_poly.type
_entity_poly.pdbx_seq_one_letter_code
_entity_poly.pdbx_strand_id
1 'polypeptide(L)' 'MITSDKIAQDSMARRNTEKVTFTCPPELKNELEIFAENERRTLSNLVEGIVADWVALQKRKQEKSNQPKQDD' A
#
# COMPACT_ATOMS: atom_id res chain seq x y z
N MET A 1 27.39 24.84 -25.52
CA MET A 1 26.68 24.97 -24.23
C MET A 1 25.86 23.71 -24.04
N ILE A 2 26.35 22.78 -23.20
CA ILE A 2 25.58 21.60 -22.79
C ILE A 2 25.10 21.93 -21.39
N THR A 3 23.80 22.14 -21.23
CA THR A 3 23.18 22.58 -19.98
C THR A 3 23.28 21.48 -18.92
N SER A 4 24.04 21.79 -17.87
CA SER A 4 24.34 20.99 -16.68
C SER A 4 23.18 20.87 -15.68
N ASP A 5 21.93 20.86 -16.13
CA ASP A 5 20.79 20.85 -15.22
C ASP A 5 20.04 19.52 -15.24
N LYS A 6 20.18 18.83 -14.10
CA LYS A 6 19.27 17.82 -13.53
C LYS A 6 19.54 16.34 -13.85
N ILE A 7 20.80 15.96 -13.71
CA ILE A 7 21.18 14.67 -13.11
C ILE A 7 20.93 14.82 -11.59
N ALA A 8 19.68 14.64 -11.14
CA ALA A 8 19.35 14.60 -9.71
C ALA A 8 17.95 14.01 -9.47
N GLN A 9 17.71 12.78 -9.92
CA GLN A 9 16.56 12.01 -9.41
C GLN A 9 16.72 10.48 -9.49
N ASP A 10 17.96 9.97 -9.60
CA ASP A 10 18.24 8.53 -9.67
C ASP A 10 18.78 7.99 -8.33
N SER A 11 18.04 8.20 -7.24
CA SER A 11 18.40 7.62 -5.94
C SER A 11 17.21 7.43 -5.00
N MET A 12 16.05 7.01 -5.51
CA MET A 12 15.22 6.08 -4.72
C MET A 12 15.76 4.68 -5.00
N ALA A 13 16.47 4.11 -4.02
CA ALA A 13 16.86 2.71 -4.02
C ALA A 13 15.73 1.87 -4.62
N ARG A 14 16.02 1.10 -5.68
CA ARG A 14 15.02 0.27 -6.37
C ARG A 14 14.43 -0.70 -5.35
N ARG A 15 13.33 -0.32 -4.71
CA ARG A 15 12.57 -1.21 -3.84
C ARG A 15 12.02 -2.28 -4.76
N ASN A 16 12.17 -3.55 -4.38
CA ASN A 16 11.58 -4.67 -5.11
C ASN A 16 10.05 -4.63 -4.90
N THR A 17 9.38 -3.73 -5.61
CA THR A 17 7.95 -3.49 -5.56
C THR A 17 7.29 -3.99 -6.83
N GLU A 18 6.20 -4.73 -6.69
CA GLU A 18 5.38 -5.19 -7.81
C GLU A 18 4.25 -4.20 -8.10
N LYS A 19 3.97 -3.96 -9.38
CA LYS A 19 2.87 -3.07 -9.79
C LYS A 19 1.55 -3.82 -9.76
N VAL A 20 0.61 -3.35 -8.95
CA VAL A 20 -0.78 -3.79 -8.95
C VAL A 20 -1.66 -2.68 -9.51
N THR A 21 -2.60 -3.02 -10.40
CA THR A 21 -3.60 -2.09 -10.94
C THR A 21 -4.98 -2.65 -10.68
N PHE A 22 -5.87 -1.83 -10.13
CA PHE A 22 -7.27 -2.18 -9.92
C PHE A 22 -8.16 -1.04 -10.40
N THR A 23 -9.42 -1.37 -10.69
CA THR A 23 -10.45 -0.41 -11.08
C THR A 23 -11.44 -0.28 -9.95
N CYS A 24 -11.87 0.94 -9.65
CA CYS A 24 -12.90 1.23 -8.66
C CYS A 24 -13.91 2.24 -9.21
N PRO A 25 -15.10 2.34 -8.60
CA PRO A 25 -16.03 3.42 -8.88
C PRO A 25 -15.38 4.80 -8.64
N PRO A 26 -15.75 5.84 -9.41
CA PRO A 26 -15.18 7.16 -9.27
C PRO A 26 -15.43 7.76 -7.88
N GLU A 27 -16.57 7.45 -7.25
CA GLU A 27 -16.90 7.93 -5.91
C GLU A 27 -15.89 7.40 -4.88
N LEU A 28 -15.53 6.13 -4.97
CA LEU A 28 -14.54 5.53 -4.08
C LEU A 28 -13.15 6.14 -4.27
N LYS A 29 -12.77 6.43 -5.52
CA LYS A 29 -11.49 7.10 -5.79
C LYS A 29 -11.44 8.48 -5.12
N ASN A 30 -12.51 9.26 -5.22
CA ASN A 30 -12.58 10.60 -4.63
C ASN A 30 -12.46 10.54 -3.10
N GLU A 31 -13.16 9.62 -2.44
CA GLU A 31 -13.05 9.42 -0.99
C GLU A 31 -11.62 9.04 -0.57
N LEU A 32 -10.96 8.16 -1.32
CA LEU A 32 -9.56 7.81 -1.05
C LEU A 32 -8.62 9.00 -1.25
N GLU A 33 -8.84 9.86 -2.24
CA GLU A 33 -8.04 11.08 -2.43
C GLU A 33 -8.21 12.05 -1.26
N ILE A 34 -9.44 12.24 -0.76
CA ILE A 34 -9.74 13.07 0.41
C ILE A 34 -9.02 12.52 1.66
N PHE A 35 -9.06 11.20 1.89
CA PHE A 35 -8.36 10.59 3.02
C PHE A 35 -6.84 10.74 2.92
N ALA A 36 -6.29 10.57 1.71
CA ALA A 36 -4.86 10.74 1.48
C ALA A 36 -4.42 12.18 1.79
N GLU A 37 -5.20 13.17 1.37
CA GLU A 37 -4.96 14.59 1.66
C GLU A 37 -5.02 14.90 3.15
N ASN A 38 -6.07 14.44 3.84
CA ASN A 38 -6.25 14.64 5.28
C ASN A 38 -5.08 14.05 6.10
N GLU A 39 -4.54 12.91 5.65
CA GLU A 39 -3.41 12.24 6.29
C GLU A 39 -2.03 12.71 5.77
N ARG A 40 -2.00 13.72 4.88
CA ARG A 40 -0.78 14.25 4.24
C ARG A 40 0.09 13.15 3.61
N ARG A 41 -0.54 12.16 2.97
CA ARG A 41 0.14 11.06 2.27
C ARG A 41 -0.33 10.95 0.83
N THR A 42 0.43 10.24 -0.01
CA THR A 42 0.00 9.94 -1.38
C THR A 42 -1.10 8.87 -1.37
N LEU A 43 -1.95 8.87 -2.40
CA LEU A 43 -2.98 7.84 -2.59
C LEU A 43 -2.39 6.42 -2.61
N SER A 44 -1.23 6.23 -3.24
CA SER A 44 -0.53 4.94 -3.25
C SER A 44 -0.10 4.49 -1.86
N ASN A 45 0.45 5.38 -1.04
CA ASN A 45 0.85 5.06 0.33
C ASN A 45 -0.35 4.80 1.24
N LEU A 46 -1.46 5.50 1.01
CA LEU A 46 -2.75 5.24 1.67
C LEU A 46 -3.21 3.80 1.42
N VAL A 47 -3.33 3.43 0.14
CA VAL A 47 -3.79 2.11 -0.27
C VAL A 47 -2.82 1.02 0.18
N GLU A 48 -1.51 1.24 0.07
CA GLU A 48 -0.49 0.30 0.56
C GLU A 48 -0.67 0.01 2.05
N GLY A 49 -0.87 1.04 2.88
CA GLY A 49 -1.09 0.88 4.32
C GLY A 49 -2.35 0.08 4.63
N ILE A 50 -3.49 0.45 4.01
CA ILE A 50 -4.77 -0.25 4.21
C ILE A 50 -4.64 -1.74 3.83
N VAL A 51 -4.03 -2.03 2.68
CA VAL A 51 -3.86 -3.41 2.20
C VAL A 51 -2.91 -4.19 3.10
N ALA A 52 -1.80 -3.59 3.54
CA ALA A 52 -0.86 -4.23 4.46
C ALA A 52 -1.53 -4.61 5.80
N ASP A 53 -2.32 -3.68 6.37
CA ASP A 53 -3.05 -3.92 7.61
C ASP A 53 -4.10 -5.03 7.46
N TRP A 54 -4.82 -5.03 6.33
CA TRP A 54 -5.78 -6.08 6.01
C TRP A 54 -5.10 -7.45 5.87
N VAL A 55 -3.99 -7.55 5.14
CA VAL A 55 -3.22 -8.80 5.00
C VAL A 55 -2.73 -9.30 6.36
N ALA A 56 -2.19 -8.41 7.21
CA ALA A 56 -1.74 -8.77 8.54
C ALA A 56 -2.89 -9.31 9.41
N LEU A 57 -4.09 -8.71 9.30
CA LEU A 57 -5.28 -9.21 9.98
C LEU A 57 -5.69 -10.60 9.49
N GLN A 58 -5.64 -10.87 8.18
CA GLN A 58 -5.99 -12.18 7.63
C GLN A 58 -5.00 -13.27 8.07
N LYS A 59 -3.69 -12.98 8.08
CA LYS A 59 -2.67 -13.92 8.58
C LYS A 59 -2.94 -14.34 10.02
N ARG A 60 -3.22 -13.37 10.90
CA ARG A 60 -3.56 -13.65 12.31
C ARG A 60 -4.84 -14.50 12.44
N LYS A 61 -5.82 -14.34 11.55
CA LYS A 61 -7.04 -15.16 11.55
C LYS A 61 -6.76 -16.61 11.14
N GLN A 62 -5.91 -16.80 10.13
CA GLN A 62 -5.53 -18.13 9.66
C GLN A 62 -4.74 -18.91 10.72
N GLU A 63 -3.81 -18.26 11.41
CA GLU A 63 -3.01 -18.89 12.49
C GLU A 63 -3.90 -19.37 13.65
N LYS A 64 -4.92 -18.59 14.04
CA LYS A 64 -5.87 -18.99 15.09
C LYS A 64 -6.77 -20.15 14.68
N SER A 65 -7.09 -20.27 13.39
CA SER A 65 -7.91 -21.37 12.87
C SER A 65 -7.13 -22.69 12.77
N ASN A 66 -5.80 -22.65 12.81
CA ASN A 66 -4.93 -23.82 12.61
C ASN A 66 -4.35 -24.38 13.93
N GLN A 67 -4.82 -23.92 15.09
CA GLN A 67 -4.50 -24.56 16.36
C GLN A 67 -5.30 -25.88 16.48
N PRO A 68 -4.64 -27.03 16.69
CA PRO A 68 -5.35 -28.27 16.94
C PRO A 68 -6.13 -28.12 18.23
N LYS A 69 -7.44 -28.39 18.16
CA LYS A 69 -8.27 -28.55 19.36
C LYS A 69 -7.62 -29.68 20.18
N GLN A 70 -7.02 -29.33 21.31
CA GLN A 70 -6.79 -30.31 22.36
C GLN A 70 -8.16 -30.64 22.92
N ASP A 71 -8.70 -31.78 22.52
CA ASP A 71 -9.82 -32.43 23.20
C ASP A 71 -9.28 -32.95 24.55
N ASP A 72 -9.85 -32.45 25.65
CA ASP A 72 -9.80 -33.06 26.99
C ASP A 72 -11.09 -33.88 27.21
#